data_AF-A0A3D1GXJ7-F1
#
_entry.id   AF-A0A3D1GXJ7-F1
#
_cell.length_a   1.000
_cell.length_b   1.000
_cell.length_c   1.000
_cell.angle_alpha   90.00
_cell.angle_beta   90.00
_cell.angle_gamma   90.00
#
_symmetry.space_group_name_H-M   'P 1'
#
loop_
_entity.id
_entity.type
_entity.pdbx_description
1 polymer ?
#
loop_
_entity_poly.entity_id
_entity_poly.type
_entity_poly.pdbx_seq_one_letter_code
_entity_poly.pdbx_strand_id
1 'polypeptide(L)'
;MIIFPQRRFSLNCARGCHQRIRDRWDLTLECIRRYYQGEDSPIFKSLLKDKAFFDLFVDFKGYVDFFFLQDCVSEDYRKVNLWLGNDFFEKNPVPQNADEYLTFIGKEYDFLNKRNRRILNFKINM
;
A
#
# COMPACT_ATOMS: atom_id res chain seq x y z
N MET A 1 6.82 7.67 -5.30
CA MET A 1 5.75 7.46 -6.29
C MET A 1 5.65 5.99 -6.58
N ILE A 2 4.43 5.46 -6.59
CA ILE A 2 4.12 4.09 -7.00
C ILE A 2 3.38 4.18 -8.32
N ILE A 3 3.72 3.33 -9.27
CA ILE A 3 3.13 3.29 -10.59
C ILE A 3 2.24 2.07 -10.73
N PHE A 4 1.14 2.22 -11.46
CA PHE A 4 0.23 1.14 -11.81
C PHE A 4 -0.14 1.24 -13.29
N PRO A 5 -0.44 0.11 -13.95
CA PRO A 5 -0.90 0.12 -15.34
C PRO A 5 -2.10 1.05 -15.56
N GLN A 6 -2.06 1.79 -16.67
CA GLN A 6 -3.18 2.63 -17.09
C GLN A 6 -4.20 1.77 -17.85
N ARG A 7 -5.46 1.85 -17.45
CA ARG A 7 -6.61 1.31 -18.18
C ARG A 7 -7.91 1.90 -17.66
N ARG A 8 -9.02 1.68 -18.37
CA ARG A 8 -10.36 2.03 -17.86
C ARG A 8 -10.63 1.23 -16.57
N PHE A 9 -11.11 1.91 -15.53
CA PHE A 9 -11.28 1.34 -14.18
C PHE A 9 -9.98 0.72 -13.62
N SER A 10 -8.86 1.42 -13.81
CA SER A 10 -7.53 1.02 -13.31
C SER A 10 -7.49 0.84 -11.80
N LEU A 11 -6.39 0.28 -11.30
CA LEU A 11 -6.16 0.16 -9.87
C LEU A 11 -6.21 1.51 -9.14
N ASN A 12 -5.71 2.59 -9.76
CA ASN A 12 -5.81 3.95 -9.22
C ASN A 12 -7.27 4.38 -9.02
N CYS A 13 -8.15 4.12 -9.99
CA CYS A 13 -9.57 4.38 -9.85
C CYS A 13 -10.21 3.47 -8.78
N ALA A 14 -9.86 2.19 -8.77
CA ALA A 14 -10.41 1.24 -7.81
C ALA A 14 -10.08 1.62 -6.36
N ARG A 15 -8.82 1.94 -6.04
CA ARG A 15 -8.42 2.30 -4.67
C ARG A 15 -9.00 3.65 -4.21
N GLY A 16 -9.16 4.63 -5.12
CA GLY A 16 -9.70 5.95 -4.77
C GLY A 16 -11.22 5.97 -4.64
N CYS A 17 -11.92 5.23 -5.49
CA CYS A 17 -13.37 5.17 -5.47
C CYS A 17 -13.94 4.15 -4.48
N HIS A 18 -13.14 3.14 -4.06
CA HIS A 18 -13.64 2.11 -3.16
C HIS A 18 -13.82 2.66 -1.74
N GLN A 19 -15.05 2.59 -1.22
CA GLN A 19 -15.45 3.21 0.05
C GLN A 19 -14.67 2.72 1.27
N ARG A 20 -14.22 1.46 1.26
CA ARG A 20 -13.37 0.85 2.30
C ARG A 20 -11.87 1.16 2.18
N ILE A 21 -11.44 1.93 1.18
CA ILE A 21 -10.02 2.27 0.95
C ILE A 21 -9.82 3.79 0.88
N ARG A 22 -10.53 4.49 -0.02
CA ARG A 22 -10.44 5.97 -0.18
C ARG A 22 -9.00 6.48 -0.31
N ASP A 23 -8.23 5.86 -1.20
CA ASP A 23 -6.81 6.18 -1.44
C ASP A 23 -5.84 5.95 -0.28
N ARG A 24 -6.27 5.40 0.87
CA ARG A 24 -5.36 5.03 1.95
C ARG A 24 -4.32 4.02 1.49
N TRP A 25 -3.06 4.41 1.63
CA TRP A 25 -1.94 3.63 1.12
C TRP A 25 -1.74 2.32 1.89
N ASP A 26 -1.84 2.34 3.22
CA ASP A 26 -1.73 1.15 4.05
C ASP A 26 -2.82 0.10 3.73
N LEU A 27 -4.06 0.53 3.54
CA LEU A 27 -5.16 -0.35 3.09
C LEU A 27 -4.94 -0.88 1.67
N THR A 28 -4.41 -0.04 0.77
CA THR A 28 -4.06 -0.45 -0.60
C THR A 28 -2.94 -1.49 -0.61
N LEU A 29 -1.90 -1.28 0.21
CA LEU A 29 -0.78 -2.21 0.33
C LEU A 29 -1.22 -3.54 0.93
N GLU A 30 -2.13 -3.55 1.89
CA GLU A 30 -2.73 -4.78 2.40
C GLU A 30 -3.50 -5.54 1.31
N CYS A 31 -4.24 -4.84 0.44
CA CYS A 31 -4.89 -5.49 -0.70
C CYS A 31 -3.87 -6.16 -1.63
N ILE A 32 -2.71 -5.53 -1.84
CA ILE A 32 -1.61 -6.09 -2.63
C ILE A 32 -0.99 -7.31 -1.92
N ARG A 33 -0.76 -7.24 -0.60
CA ARG A 33 -0.27 -8.38 0.20
C ARG A 33 -1.19 -9.59 0.06
N ARG A 34 -2.49 -9.38 0.26
CA ARG A 34 -3.54 -10.42 0.11
C ARG A 34 -3.59 -10.98 -1.30
N TYR A 35 -3.43 -10.14 -2.32
CA TYR A 35 -3.39 -10.58 -3.71
C TYR A 35 -2.28 -11.61 -3.98
N TYR A 36 -1.05 -11.38 -3.49
CA TYR A 36 0.04 -12.35 -3.64
C TYR A 36 -0.20 -13.66 -2.86
N GLN A 37 -1.06 -13.65 -1.85
CA GLN A 37 -1.46 -14.84 -1.10
C GLN A 37 -2.71 -15.53 -1.65
N GLY A 38 -3.35 -14.96 -2.69
CA GLY A 38 -4.63 -15.45 -3.20
C GLY A 38 -5.80 -15.20 -2.26
N GLU A 39 -5.66 -14.27 -1.31
CA GLU A 39 -6.69 -13.90 -0.33
C GLU A 39 -7.61 -12.79 -0.87
N ASP A 40 -8.86 -12.79 -0.42
CA ASP A 40 -9.84 -11.77 -0.83
C ASP A 40 -9.51 -10.38 -0.26
N SER A 41 -9.81 -9.35 -1.05
CA SER A 41 -9.66 -7.95 -0.68
C SER A 41 -10.61 -7.05 -1.48
N PRO A 42 -10.93 -5.83 -1.00
CA PRO A 42 -11.89 -4.96 -1.66
C PRO A 42 -11.58 -4.61 -3.12
N ILE A 43 -10.31 -4.72 -3.54
CA ILE A 43 -9.87 -4.43 -4.91
C ILE A 43 -9.20 -5.63 -5.59
N PHE A 44 -9.37 -6.85 -5.08
CA PHE A 44 -8.77 -8.07 -5.63
C PHE A 44 -9.02 -8.24 -7.14
N LYS A 45 -10.28 -8.06 -7.57
CA LYS A 45 -10.66 -8.14 -9.00
C LYS A 45 -9.95 -7.10 -9.87
N SER A 46 -9.61 -5.93 -9.31
CA SER A 46 -8.86 -4.91 -10.02
C SER A 46 -7.38 -5.26 -10.09
N LEU A 47 -6.79 -5.80 -9.02
CA LEU A 47 -5.41 -6.29 -9.01
C LEU A 47 -5.21 -7.44 -10.01
N LEU A 48 -6.16 -8.38 -10.07
CA LEU A 48 -6.12 -9.53 -10.99
C LEU A 48 -6.10 -9.13 -12.47
N LYS A 49 -6.75 -8.02 -12.84
CA LYS A 49 -6.70 -7.49 -14.22
C LYS A 49 -5.32 -6.99 -14.62
N ASP A 50 -4.50 -6.63 -13.64
CA ASP A 50 -3.12 -6.17 -13.83
C ASP A 50 -2.11 -7.27 -13.44
N LYS A 51 -2.51 -8.55 -13.47
CA LYS A 51 -1.68 -9.69 -13.04
C LYS A 51 -0.28 -9.68 -13.65
N ALA A 52 -0.18 -9.46 -14.97
CA ALA A 52 1.12 -9.44 -15.65
C ALA A 52 2.09 -8.38 -15.10
N PHE A 53 1.58 -7.25 -14.58
CA PHE A 53 2.39 -6.26 -13.89
C PHE A 53 2.85 -6.75 -12.52
N PHE A 54 1.95 -7.36 -11.73
CA PHE A 54 2.31 -7.88 -10.41
C PHE A 54 3.24 -9.10 -10.48
N ASP A 55 3.13 -9.92 -11.52
CA ASP A 55 4.03 -11.06 -11.75
C ASP A 55 5.51 -10.64 -11.91
N LEU A 56 5.79 -9.39 -12.31
CA LEU A 56 7.16 -8.86 -12.44
C LEU A 56 7.93 -8.87 -11.13
N PHE A 57 7.23 -8.82 -9.99
CA PHE A 57 7.85 -8.72 -8.67
C PHE A 57 7.95 -10.07 -7.96
N VAL A 58 7.48 -11.15 -8.58
CA VAL A 58 7.48 -12.53 -8.07
C VAL A 58 6.55 -12.75 -6.87
N ASP A 59 6.72 -11.99 -5.79
CA ASP A 59 5.94 -12.09 -4.57
C ASP A 59 5.75 -10.73 -3.88
N PHE A 60 5.07 -10.72 -2.72
CA PHE A 60 4.84 -9.50 -1.97
C PHE A 60 6.14 -8.85 -1.48
N LYS A 61 7.12 -9.65 -1.06
CA LYS A 61 8.41 -9.13 -0.61
C LYS A 61 9.13 -8.44 -1.76
N GLY A 62 9.18 -9.06 -2.95
CA GLY A 62 9.76 -8.47 -4.15
C GLY A 62 9.06 -7.16 -4.55
N TYR A 63 7.74 -7.06 -4.40
CA TYR A 63 7.00 -5.81 -4.63
C TYR A 63 7.42 -4.72 -3.63
N VAL A 64 7.47 -5.07 -2.34
CA VAL A 64 7.89 -4.15 -1.27
C VAL A 64 9.32 -3.67 -1.48
N ASP A 65 10.22 -4.59 -1.84
CA ASP A 65 11.64 -4.31 -2.02
C ASP A 65 11.87 -3.39 -3.23
N PHE A 66 11.25 -3.69 -4.38
CA PHE A 66 11.37 -2.89 -5.58
C PHE A 66 10.94 -1.43 -5.35
N PHE A 67 9.86 -1.22 -4.60
CA PHE A 67 9.32 0.12 -4.35
C PHE A 67 9.84 0.80 -3.09
N PHE A 68 10.76 0.17 -2.35
CA PHE A 68 11.32 0.66 -1.08
C PHE A 68 10.25 0.91 -0.01
N LEU A 69 9.40 -0.09 0.24
CA LEU A 69 8.23 -0.01 1.14
C LEU A 69 8.41 -0.75 2.48
N GLN A 70 9.62 -1.15 2.83
CA GLN A 70 9.91 -2.01 3.99
C GLN A 70 9.42 -1.38 5.32
N ASP A 71 9.42 -0.05 5.41
CA ASP A 71 8.95 0.67 6.59
C ASP A 71 7.41 0.64 6.76
N CYS A 72 6.68 0.14 5.77
CA CYS A 72 5.22 -0.05 5.81
C CYS A 72 4.81 -1.46 6.25
N VAL A 73 5.74 -2.38 6.48
CA VAL A 73 5.44 -3.79 6.78
C VAL A 73 6.16 -4.27 8.04
N SER A 74 5.77 -5.43 8.56
CA SER A 74 6.55 -6.14 9.57
C SER A 74 7.90 -6.59 9.01
N GLU A 75 8.89 -6.82 9.88
CA GLU A 75 10.24 -7.24 9.48
C GLU A 75 10.26 -8.53 8.64
N ASP A 76 9.31 -9.42 8.89
CA ASP A 76 9.12 -10.68 8.16
C ASP A 76 8.20 -10.55 6.92
N TYR A 77 7.78 -9.33 6.57
CA TYR A 77 6.91 -9.00 5.44
C TYR A 77 5.50 -9.64 5.51
N ARG A 78 5.13 -10.25 6.64
CA ARG A 78 3.85 -10.97 6.76
C ARG A 78 2.66 -10.06 7.03
N LYS A 79 2.90 -8.84 7.53
CA LYS A 79 1.85 -7.87 7.90
C LYS A 79 2.14 -6.50 7.32
N VAL A 80 1.09 -5.78 6.93
CA VAL A 80 1.15 -4.34 6.67
C VAL A 80 0.88 -3.57 7.96
N ASN A 81 1.63 -2.50 8.18
CA ASN A 81 1.44 -1.61 9.32
C ASN A 81 0.27 -0.66 9.04
N LEU A 82 -0.81 -0.79 9.81
CA LEU A 82 -1.93 0.16 9.79
C LEU A 82 -1.49 1.52 10.36
N TRP A 83 -1.86 2.59 9.68
CA TRP A 83 -1.55 3.96 10.09
C TRP A 83 -2.65 4.60 10.95
N LEU A 84 -3.87 4.08 10.82
CA LEU A 84 -5.03 4.49 11.60
C LEU A 84 -6.00 3.32 11.79
N GLY A 85 -6.45 3.10 13.03
CA GLY A 85 -7.33 2.00 13.40
C GLY A 85 -6.60 0.66 13.60
N ASN A 86 -7.36 -0.37 13.94
CA ASN A 86 -6.83 -1.69 14.30
C ASN A 86 -7.19 -2.79 13.29
N ASP A 87 -8.22 -2.57 12.47
CA ASP A 87 -8.79 -3.58 11.59
C ASP A 87 -8.86 -3.10 10.14
N PHE A 88 -8.48 -3.98 9.22
CA PHE A 88 -8.54 -3.69 7.79
C PHE A 88 -9.99 -3.76 7.27
N PHE A 89 -10.41 -2.72 6.55
CA PHE A 89 -11.65 -2.69 5.75
C PHE A 89 -12.98 -2.68 6.50
N GLU A 90 -13.01 -2.62 7.84
CA GLU A 90 -14.26 -2.66 8.60
C GLU A 90 -14.87 -1.28 8.91
N LYS A 91 -14.03 -0.24 8.99
CA LYS A 91 -14.46 1.13 9.34
C LYS A 91 -14.38 2.08 8.13
N ASN A 92 -14.99 3.26 8.29
CA ASN A 92 -14.72 4.37 7.38
C ASN A 92 -13.20 4.62 7.36
N PRO A 93 -12.54 4.49 6.20
CA PRO A 93 -11.08 4.50 6.16
C PRO A 93 -10.50 5.88 6.45
N VAL A 94 -11.24 6.96 6.21
CA VAL A 94 -10.71 8.32 6.42
C VAL A 94 -10.72 8.72 7.90
N PRO A 95 -9.85 9.64 8.34
CA PRO A 95 -9.94 10.21 9.68
C PRO A 95 -11.31 10.83 9.97
N GLN A 96 -11.85 10.61 11.17
CA GLN A 96 -13.17 11.11 11.57
C GLN A 96 -13.11 12.41 12.38
N ASN A 97 -11.93 12.80 12.86
CA ASN A 97 -11.70 14.01 13.63
C ASN A 97 -10.28 14.57 13.41
N ALA A 98 -10.00 15.75 13.96
CA ALA A 98 -8.72 16.43 13.79
C ALA A 98 -7.52 15.62 14.35
N ASP A 99 -7.69 14.95 15.49
CA ASP A 99 -6.61 14.18 16.12
C ASP A 99 -6.24 12.94 15.30
N GLU A 100 -7.25 12.23 14.76
CA GLU A 100 -7.04 11.14 13.82
C GLU A 100 -6.37 11.63 12.54
N TYR A 101 -6.74 12.81 12.04
CA TYR A 101 -6.12 13.39 10.85
C TYR A 101 -4.65 13.71 11.09
N LEU A 102 -4.33 14.38 12.21
CA LEU A 102 -2.96 14.71 12.60
C LEU A 102 -2.11 13.45 12.81
N THR A 103 -2.70 12.40 13.40
CA THR A 103 -2.06 11.10 13.55
C THR A 103 -1.76 10.49 12.18
N PHE A 104 -2.76 10.42 11.30
CA PHE A 104 -2.64 9.82 9.98
C PHE A 104 -1.59 10.54 9.13
N ILE A 105 -1.69 11.87 9.00
CA ILE A 105 -0.74 12.65 8.18
C ILE A 105 0.68 12.59 8.74
N GLY A 106 0.85 12.52 10.06
CA GLY A 106 2.15 12.30 10.70
C GLY A 106 2.79 10.97 10.29
N LYS A 107 2.00 9.89 10.22
CA LYS A 107 2.45 8.58 9.73
C LYS A 107 2.81 8.61 8.24
N GLU A 108 2.03 9.31 7.41
CA GLU A 108 2.36 9.46 5.98
C GLU A 108 3.70 10.16 5.77
N TYR A 109 3.95 11.26 6.50
CA TYR A 109 5.23 11.98 6.43
C TYR A 109 6.40 11.16 6.96
N ASP A 110 6.23 10.41 8.06
CA ASP A 110 7.26 9.51 8.59
C ASP A 110 7.64 8.44 7.56
N PHE A 111 6.64 7.79 6.94
CA PHE A 111 6.87 6.85 5.84
C PHE A 111 7.63 7.51 4.68
N LEU A 112 7.18 8.67 4.21
CA LEU A 112 7.82 9.38 3.09
C LEU A 112 9.29 9.67 3.38
N ASN A 113 9.59 10.15 4.58
CA ASN A 113 10.95 10.47 5.01
C ASN A 113 11.84 9.21 5.09
N LYS A 114 11.35 8.12 5.69
CA LYS A 114 12.08 6.85 5.77
C LYS A 114 12.36 6.26 4.39
N ARG A 115 11.35 6.24 3.52
CA ARG A 115 11.49 5.79 2.13
C ARG A 115 12.50 6.61 1.35
N ASN A 116 12.48 7.94 1.48
CA ASN A 116 13.46 8.82 0.82
C ASN A 116 14.89 8.54 1.29
N ARG A 117 15.11 8.34 2.60
CA ARG A 117 16.43 7.94 3.13
C ARG A 117 16.88 6.59 2.58
N ARG A 118 15.97 5.61 2.49
CA ARG A 118 16.26 4.29 1.93
C ARG A 118 16.69 4.36 0.47
N ILE A 119 15.97 5.14 -0.34
CA ILE A 119 16.32 5.38 -1.75
C ILE A 119 17.68 6.08 -1.87
N LEU A 120 17.95 7.08 -1.03
CA LEU A 120 19.24 7.78 -1.02
C LEU A 120 20.39 6.83 -0.71
N ASN A 121 20.24 6.01 0.33
CA ASN A 121 21.26 5.02 0.73
C ASN A 121 21.49 3.96 -0.34
N PHE A 122 20.44 3.52 -1.04
CA PHE A 122 20.58 2.57 -2.16
C PHE A 122 21.42 3.17 -3.29
N LYS A 123 21.21 4.44 -3.65
CA LYS A 123 22.00 5.12 -4.68
C LYS A 123 23.48 5.28 -4.33
N ILE A 124 23.80 5.43 -3.05
CA ILE A 124 25.20 5.57 -2.58
C ILE A 124 25.94 4.22 -2.67
N ASN A 125 25.21 3.12 -2.55
CA ASN A 125 25.75 1.75 -2.53
C ASN A 125 25.75 1.07 -3.91
N MET A 126 25.39 1.79 -4.98
CA MET A 126 25.33 1.31 -6.37
C MET A 126 26.44 1.93 -7.19
#